data_AF-A0AAP4KCP5-F1
#
_entry.id   AF-A0AAP4KCP5-F1
#
_cell.length_a   1.000
_cell.length_b   1.000
_cell.length_c   1.000
_cell.angle_alpha   90.00
_cell.angle_beta   90.00
_cell.angle_gamma   90.00
#
_symmetry.space_group_name_H-M   'P 1'
#
loop_
_entity.id
_entity.type
_entity.pdbx_description
1 polymer ?
#
loop_
_entity_poly.entity_id
_entity_poly.type
_entity_poly.pdbx_seq_one_letter_code
_entity_poly.pdbx_strand_id
1 'polypeptide(L)' 'MLNSSIEDEPYGQLALIHLGKLLQLQVLKSAAGYYLGTVDVDGDPVSRESVEYFPTSDAAAAALISGQWRQLSYL' A
#
# COMPACT_ATOMS: atom_id res chain seq x y z
N MET A 1 -14.90 -1.88 -25.03
CA MET A 1 -13.62 -1.42 -24.46
C MET A 1 -13.73 -1.51 -22.95
N LEU A 2 -12.61 -1.78 -22.26
CA LEU A 2 -12.42 -2.05 -20.83
C LEU A 2 -12.28 -3.55 -20.48
N ASN A 3 -11.19 -4.14 -20.97
CA ASN A 3 -10.50 -5.19 -20.23
C ASN A 3 -9.36 -4.46 -19.50
N SER A 4 -9.66 -3.79 -18.39
CA SER A 4 -8.63 -3.17 -17.54
C SER A 4 -7.89 -4.31 -16.84
N SER A 5 -6.77 -4.71 -17.44
CA SER A 5 -5.87 -5.72 -16.92
C SER A 5 -5.56 -5.45 -15.45
N ILE A 6 -5.83 -6.44 -14.60
CA ILE A 6 -5.50 -6.51 -13.16
C ILE A 6 -3.97 -6.56 -12.92
N GLU A 7 -3.15 -6.31 -13.95
CA GLU A 7 -1.74 -6.68 -14.01
C GLU A 7 -0.77 -5.57 -13.59
N ASP A 8 -1.24 -4.33 -13.36
CA ASP A 8 -0.39 -3.17 -13.01
C ASP A 8 -0.69 -2.58 -11.62
N GLU A 9 -1.40 -3.31 -10.74
CA GLU A 9 -1.63 -2.83 -9.38
C GLU A 9 -0.32 -2.88 -8.56
N PRO A 10 0.07 -1.79 -7.89
CA PRO A 10 1.33 -1.73 -7.15
C PRO A 10 1.37 -2.78 -6.04
N TYR A 11 2.54 -3.35 -5.79
CA TYR A 11 2.80 -4.30 -4.70
C TYR A 11 3.68 -3.67 -3.62
N GLY A 12 3.65 -4.24 -2.42
CA GLY A 12 4.49 -3.80 -1.32
C GLY A 12 5.96 -4.17 -1.51
N GLN A 13 6.83 -3.16 -1.59
CA GLN A 13 8.27 -3.38 -1.74
C GLN A 13 8.89 -3.91 -0.46
N LEU A 14 8.49 -3.39 0.71
CA LEU A 14 9.00 -3.86 2.00
C LEU A 14 8.51 -5.28 2.30
N ALA A 15 7.25 -5.59 1.99
CA ALA A 15 6.73 -6.95 2.09
C ALA A 15 7.54 -7.94 1.22
N LEU A 16 7.89 -7.55 -0.01
CA LEU A 16 8.68 -8.38 -0.90
C LEU A 16 10.13 -8.53 -0.41
N ILE A 17 10.81 -7.41 -0.14
CA ILE A 17 12.25 -7.40 0.18
C ILE A 17 12.55 -8.04 1.54
N HIS A 18 11.73 -7.77 2.56
CA HIS A 18 12.03 -8.22 3.92
C HIS A 18 11.34 -9.53 4.30
N LEU A 19 10.21 -9.86 3.67
CA LEU A 19 9.40 -11.04 4.03
C LEU A 19 9.25 -12.04 2.88
N GLY A 20 9.70 -11.71 1.67
CA GLY A 20 9.54 -12.56 0.50
C GLY A 20 8.09 -12.71 0.05
N LYS A 21 7.19 -11.80 0.45
CA LYS A 21 5.76 -11.89 0.15
C LYS A 21 5.39 -10.86 -0.92
N LEU A 22 4.92 -11.33 -2.07
CA LEU A 22 4.33 -10.48 -3.09
C LEU A 22 2.87 -10.19 -2.70
N LEU A 23 2.63 -9.02 -2.11
CA LEU A 23 1.32 -8.61 -1.61
C LEU A 23 0.91 -7.30 -2.25
N GLN A 24 -0.37 -7.19 -2.56
CA GLN A 24 -0.96 -6.01 -3.17
C GLN A 24 -0.92 -4.80 -2.21
N LEU A 25 -0.53 -3.65 -2.74
CA LEU A 25 -0.55 -2.39 -2.02
C LEU A 25 -1.99 -1.88 -1.91
N GLN A 26 -2.40 -1.50 -0.70
CA GLN A 26 -3.75 -1.04 -0.42
C GLN A 26 -3.79 0.00 0.69
N VAL A 27 -4.94 0.67 0.84
CA VAL A 27 -5.19 1.62 1.93
C VAL A 27 -5.48 0.89 3.23
N LEU A 28 -4.72 1.21 4.27
CA LEU A 28 -4.88 0.70 5.62
C LEU A 28 -5.08 1.83 6.63
N LYS A 29 -5.48 1.50 7.85
CA LYS A 29 -5.74 2.46 8.94
C LYS A 29 -5.02 2.06 10.22
N SER A 30 -4.49 3.05 10.93
CA SER A 30 -3.97 2.92 12.28
C SER A 30 -4.42 4.11 13.14
N ALA A 31 -3.98 4.15 14.41
CA ALA A 31 -4.20 5.31 15.27
C ALA A 31 -3.54 6.60 14.75
N ALA A 32 -2.47 6.49 13.96
CA ALA A 32 -1.76 7.64 13.39
C ALA A 32 -2.40 8.19 12.10
N GLY A 33 -3.40 7.50 11.54
CA GLY A 33 -4.06 7.87 10.30
C GLY A 33 -4.12 6.72 9.28
N TYR A 34 -4.47 7.07 8.04
CA TYR A 34 -4.50 6.14 6.90
C TYR A 34 -3.12 6.04 6.25
N TYR A 35 -2.78 4.91 5.65
CA TYR A 35 -1.48 4.73 5.00
C TYR A 35 -1.59 3.70 3.88
N LEU A 36 -0.56 3.59 3.05
CA LEU A 36 -0.46 2.54 2.05
C LEU A 36 0.40 1.41 2.62
N GLY A 37 -0.10 0.18 2.52
CA GLY A 37 0.56 -0.98 3.07
C GLY A 37 0.02 -2.27 2.46
N THR A 38 0.40 -3.40 3.05
CA THR A 38 -0.02 -4.72 2.59
C THR A 38 -0.67 -5.49 3.72
N VAL A 39 -1.54 -6.44 3.38
CA VAL A 39 -2.08 -7.44 4.30
C VAL A 39 -1.80 -8.84 3.79
N ASP A 40 -1.81 -9.82 4.69
CA ASP A 40 -1.79 -11.22 4.29
C ASP A 40 -3.19 -11.77 3.99
N VAL A 41 -3.27 -13.09 3.82
CA VAL A 41 -4.50 -13.80 3.49
C VAL A 41 -5.57 -13.73 4.58
N ASP A 42 -5.16 -13.48 5.83
CA ASP A 42 -6.06 -13.34 6.98
C ASP A 42 -6.53 -11.88 7.16
N GLY A 43 -5.97 -10.96 6.36
CA GLY A 43 -6.26 -9.53 6.40
C GLY A 43 -5.42 -8.77 7.42
N ASP A 44 -4.41 -9.41 8.03
CA ASP A 44 -3.55 -8.78 9.01
C ASP A 44 -2.49 -7.89 8.31
N PRO A 45 -2.25 -6.65 8.80
CA PRO A 45 -1.21 -5.78 8.23
C PRO A 45 0.17 -6.42 8.27
N VAL A 46 0.79 -6.55 7.10
CA VAL A 46 2.14 -7.15 6.94
C VAL A 46 3.21 -6.07 6.90
N SER A 47 2.94 -4.96 6.23
CA SER A 47 3.92 -3.87 6.12
C SER A 47 3.23 -2.53 5.91
N ARG A 48 3.90 -1.46 6.36
CA ARG A 48 3.59 -0.08 5.99
C ARG A 48 4.57 0.34 4.91
N GLU A 49 4.04 0.64 3.73
CA GLU A 49 4.81 0.91 2.52
C GLU A 49 4.93 2.42 2.26
N SER A 50 3.94 3.25 2.65
CA SER A 50 4.06 4.71 2.55
C SER A 50 4.80 5.32 3.74
N VAL A 51 5.58 6.37 3.48
CA VAL A 51 6.08 7.29 4.53
C VAL A 51 4.92 8.05 5.17
N GLU A 52 3.97 8.48 4.33
CA GLU A 52 2.84 9.30 4.72
C GLU A 52 1.83 8.55 5.60
N TYR A 53 1.28 9.29 6.55
CA TYR A 53 -0.08 9.07 7.04
C TYR A 53 -1.00 10.12 6.42
N PHE A 54 -2.12 9.68 5.87
CA PHE A 54 -3.16 10.50 5.27
C PHE A 54 -4.30 10.75 6.26
N PRO A 55 -4.94 11.92 6.20
CA PRO A 55 -6.02 12.27 7.13
C PRO A 55 -7.32 11.49 6.88
N THR A 56 -7.54 10.98 5.67
CA THR A 56 -8.74 10.23 5.28
C THR A 56 -8.41 9.05 4.38
N SER A 57 -9.34 8.07 4.31
CA SER A 57 -9.23 6.94 3.40
C SER A 57 -9.17 7.38 1.94
N ASP A 58 -9.99 8.37 1.56
CA ASP A 58 -10.05 8.88 0.19
C ASP A 58 -8.74 9.57 -0.22
N ALA A 59 -8.10 10.30 0.70
CA ALA A 59 -6.79 10.92 0.43
C ALA A 59 -5.71 9.87 0.20
N ALA A 60 -5.72 8.77 0.99
CA ALA A 60 -4.82 7.66 0.77
C ALA A 60 -5.11 6.94 -0.56
N ALA A 61 -6.38 6.69 -0.89
CA ALA A 61 -6.77 6.06 -2.14
C ALA A 61 -6.38 6.91 -3.36
N ALA A 62 -6.59 8.23 -3.29
CA ALA A 62 -6.15 9.17 -4.31
C ALA A 62 -4.62 9.14 -4.49
N ALA A 63 -3.86 9.09 -3.39
CA ALA A 63 -2.41 8.94 -3.44
C ALA A 63 -1.99 7.62 -4.08
N LEU A 64 -2.63 6.50 -3.73
CA LEU A 64 -2.38 5.18 -4.31
C LEU A 64 -2.59 5.19 -5.84
N ILE A 65 -3.74 5.69 -6.31
CA ILE A 65 -4.09 5.75 -7.73
C ILE A 65 -3.17 6.69 -8.51
N SER A 66 -2.84 7.85 -7.94
CA SER A 66 -2.02 8.86 -8.61
C SER A 66 -0.52 8.65 -8.49
N GLY A 67 -0.07 7.70 -7.66
CA GLY A 67 1.34 7.52 -7.30
C GLY A 67 1.93 8.68 -6.48
N GLN A 68 1.11 9.59 -5.95
CA GLN A 68 1.54 10.76 -5.18
C GLN A 68 1.77 10.41 -3.70
N TRP A 69 2.71 9.50 -3.45
CA TRP A 69 3.16 9.08 -2.12
C TRP A 69 4.63 8.68 -2.20
N ARG A 70 5.30 8.50 -1.06
CA ARG A 70 6.70 8.08 -1.02
C ARG A 70 6.84 6.72 -0.39
N GLN A 71 7.61 5.87 -1.06
CA GLN A 71 8.02 4.59 -0.52
C GLN A 71 8.83 4.77 0.77
N LEU A 72 8.39 4.11 1.83
CA LEU A 72 9.14 3.97 3.06
C LEU A 72 10.32 3.02 2.79
N SER A 73 11.52 3.47 3.14
CA SER A 73 12.74 2.68 3.07
C SER A 73 13.48 2.72 4.40
N TYR A 74 14.10 1.60 4.76
CA TYR A 74 15.03 1.49 5.87
C TYR A 74 16.45 1.42 5.28
N LEU A 75 16.98 2.58 4.88
CA LEU A 75 18.39 2.75 4.52
C LEU A 75 19.20 3.12 5.77
#